data_AF-A0A964KEW7-F1
#
_entry.id   AF-A0A964KEW7-F1
#
_cell.length_a   1.000
_cell.length_b   1.000
_cell.length_c   1.000
_cell.angle_alpha   90.00
_cell.angle_beta   90.00
_cell.angle_gamma   90.00
#
_symmetry.space_group_name_H-M   'P 1'
#
loop_
_entity.id
_entity.type
_entity.pdbx_description
1 polymer ?
#
loop_
_entity_poly.entity_id
_entity_poly.type
_entity_poly.pdbx_seq_one_letter_code
_entity_poly.pdbx_strand_id
1 'polypeptide(L)' 'MTAAAPPRALQLTRKLMPATNPLQVSFEFFPPKTPEQEASLWAAIKRLEPLTSQFVSVTYGAGCGARDLTHNAVRRILNG' A
#
# COMPACT_ATOMS: atom_id res chain seq x y z
N MET A 1 40.69 -36.77 -2.88
CA MET A 1 40.41 -35.61 -3.75
C MET A 1 38.92 -35.61 -4.04
N THR A 2 38.12 -34.86 -3.28
CA THR A 2 36.68 -34.74 -3.52
C THR A 2 36.40 -33.30 -3.96
N ALA A 3 35.89 -33.13 -5.18
CA ALA A 3 35.43 -31.83 -5.64
C ALA A 3 34.05 -31.57 -5.02
N ALA A 4 33.91 -30.50 -4.24
CA ALA A 4 32.62 -30.03 -3.78
C ALA A 4 31.82 -29.52 -4.99
N ALA A 5 30.59 -30.00 -5.15
CA ALA A 5 29.66 -29.45 -6.13
C ALA A 5 29.32 -27.99 -5.78
N PRO A 6 29.22 -27.07 -6.75
CA PRO A 6 28.85 -25.69 -6.43
C PRO A 6 27.42 -25.66 -5.89
N PRO A 7 27.10 -24.78 -4.92
CA PRO A 7 25.72 -24.57 -4.52
C PRO A 7 24.96 -24.03 -5.74
N ARG A 8 23.98 -24.80 -6.23
CA ARG A 8 22.94 -24.29 -7.12
C ARG A 8 22.17 -23.25 -6.31
N ALA A 9 22.57 -21.98 -6.44
CA ALA A 9 21.67 -20.89 -6.15
C ALA A 9 20.43 -21.14 -7.01
N LEU A 10 19.33 -21.54 -6.36
CA LEU A 10 18.01 -21.43 -6.92
C LEU A 10 17.85 -19.95 -7.29
N GLN A 11 18.13 -19.62 -8.54
CA GLN A 11 17.72 -18.36 -9.13
C GLN A 11 16.20 -18.37 -9.01
N LEU A 12 15.72 -17.73 -7.94
CA LEU A 12 14.33 -17.38 -7.74
C LEU A 12 13.96 -16.26 -8.72
N THR A 13 14.38 -16.38 -9.98
CA THR A 13 13.70 -15.72 -11.09
C THR A 13 12.39 -16.47 -11.20
N ARG A 14 11.46 -16.08 -10.33
CA ARG A 14 10.03 -16.26 -10.52
C ARG A 14 9.75 -15.67 -11.89
N LYS A 15 9.86 -16.51 -12.91
CA LYS A 15 9.24 -16.35 -14.21
C LYS A 15 7.80 -16.09 -13.85
N LEU A 16 7.45 -14.80 -13.75
CA LEU A 16 6.12 -14.35 -13.39
C LEU A 16 5.25 -14.92 -14.49
N MET A 17 4.68 -16.10 -14.22
CA MET A 17 3.61 -16.64 -15.02
C MET A 17 2.60 -15.50 -15.16
N PRO A 18 2.04 -15.28 -16.36
CA PRO A 18 0.98 -14.30 -16.50
C PRO A 18 -0.09 -14.73 -15.50
N ALA A 19 -0.23 -13.96 -14.42
CA ALA A 19 -1.25 -14.22 -13.44
C ALA A 19 -2.56 -14.05 -14.20
N THR A 20 -3.21 -15.16 -14.50
CA THR A 20 -4.53 -15.19 -15.14
C THR A 20 -5.61 -14.56 -14.24
N ASN A 21 -5.22 -14.13 -13.05
CA ASN A 21 -5.98 -13.27 -12.17
C ASN A 21 -5.21 -11.94 -11.99
N PRO A 22 -5.82 -10.78 -12.23
CA PRO A 22 -5.17 -9.50 -11.95
C PRO A 22 -4.73 -9.47 -10.47
N LEU A 23 -3.50 -9.02 -10.23
CA LEU A 23 -2.94 -8.93 -8.88
C LEU A 23 -3.83 -8.01 -8.05
N GLN A 24 -4.49 -8.58 -7.04
CA GLN A 24 -5.36 -7.83 -6.15
C GLN A 24 -4.51 -7.09 -5.11
N VAL A 25 -4.62 -5.76 -5.09
CA VAL A 25 -3.86 -4.88 -4.18
C VAL A 25 -4.80 -3.99 -3.37
N SER A 26 -4.37 -3.66 -2.15
CA SER A 26 -5.00 -2.70 -1.25
C SER A 26 -3.89 -1.86 -0.60
N PHE A 27 -4.24 -0.63 -0.21
CA PHE A 27 -3.31 0.31 0.41
C PHE A 27 -3.83 0.79 1.76
N GLU A 28 -2.93 0.97 2.72
CA GLU A 28 -3.24 1.54 4.03
C GLU A 28 -2.57 2.90 4.19
N PHE A 29 -3.33 3.88 4.68
CA PHE A 29 -2.87 5.23 4.96
C PHE A 29 -3.03 5.59 6.43
N PHE A 30 -2.17 6.48 6.91
CA PHE A 30 -2.35 7.11 8.21
C PHE A 30 -3.11 8.43 8.06
N PRO A 31 -4.01 8.78 8.99
CA PRO A 31 -4.74 10.03 8.93
C PRO A 31 -3.76 11.22 9.07
N PRO A 32 -3.84 12.23 8.19
CA PRO A 32 -2.92 13.37 8.21
C PRO A 32 -3.22 14.24 9.43
N LYS A 33 -2.15 14.75 10.05
CA LYS A 33 -2.24 15.65 11.22
C LYS A 33 -2.01 17.11 10.84
N THR A 34 -1.47 17.38 9.65
CA THR A 34 -1.16 18.72 9.14
C THR A 34 -1.59 18.89 7.68
N PRO A 35 -1.77 20.13 7.19
CA PRO A 35 -2.12 20.39 5.79
C PRO A 35 -1.10 19.85 4.78
N GLU A 36 0.19 19.86 5.12
CA GLU A 36 1.26 19.34 4.26
C GLU A 36 1.16 17.81 4.15
N GLN A 37 0.82 17.13 5.25
CA GLN A 37 0.57 15.69 5.25
C GLN A 37 -0.70 15.35 4.46
N GLU A 38 -1.71 16.21 4.50
CA GLU A 38 -2.91 16.04 3.69
C GLU A 38 -2.60 16.14 2.19
N ALA A 39 -1.83 17.15 1.77
CA ALA A 39 -1.39 17.27 0.38
C ALA A 39 -0.57 16.04 -0.07
N SER A 40 0.30 15.52 0.80
CA SER A 40 1.07 14.30 0.54
C SER A 40 0.20 13.05 0.39
N LEU A 41 -0.81 12.89 1.27
CA LEU A 41 -1.80 11.82 1.17
C LEU A 41 -2.53 11.88 -0.18
N TRP A 42 -2.95 13.08 -0.60
CA TRP A 42 -3.61 13.27 -1.89
C TRP A 42 -2.73 12.90 -3.08
N ALA A 43 -1.47 13.32 -3.07
CA ALA A 43 -0.51 12.95 -4.11
C ALA A 43 -0.30 11.43 -4.17
N ALA A 44 -0.23 10.76 -3.03
CA ALA A 44 -0.08 9.31 -2.95
C ALA A 44 -1.32 8.58 -3.51
N ILE A 45 -2.53 8.99 -3.12
CA ILE A 45 -3.78 8.42 -3.63
C ILE A 45 -3.85 8.55 -5.16
N LYS A 46 -3.60 9.75 -5.71
CA LYS A 46 -3.62 9.99 -7.16
C LYS A 46 -2.59 9.16 -7.91
N ARG A 47 -1.42 8.93 -7.32
CA ARG A 47 -0.39 8.07 -7.90
C ARG A 47 -0.80 6.60 -7.94
N LEU A 48 -1.59 6.14 -6.96
CA LEU A 48 -1.98 4.74 -6.81
C LEU A 48 -3.31 4.39 -7.49
N GLU A 49 -4.14 5.39 -7.83
CA GLU A 49 -5.42 5.25 -8.55
C GLU A 49 -5.36 4.31 -9.78
N PRO A 50 -4.32 4.35 -10.65
CA PRO A 50 -4.25 3.48 -11.83
C PRO A 50 -4.07 1.98 -11.51
N LEU A 51 -3.71 1.63 -10.28
CA LEU A 51 -3.54 0.24 -9.87
C LEU A 51 -4.86 -0.46 -9.56
N THR A 52 -6.00 0.25 -9.65
CA THR A 52 -7.35 -0.30 -9.44
C THR A 52 -7.45 -1.09 -8.14
N SER A 53 -6.98 -0.49 -7.04
CA SER A 53 -7.04 -1.14 -5.72
C SER A 53 -8.47 -1.51 -5.38
N GLN A 54 -8.67 -2.68 -4.76
CA GLN A 54 -10.01 -3.12 -4.36
C GLN A 54 -10.62 -2.25 -3.26
N PHE A 55 -9.77 -1.81 -2.34
CA PHE A 55 -10.12 -0.91 -1.25
C PHE A 55 -8.87 -0.22 -0.73
N VAL A 56 -9.10 0.83 0.04
CA VAL A 56 -8.08 1.49 0.85
C VAL A 56 -8.53 1.48 2.30
N SER A 57 -7.59 1.34 3.23
CA SER A 57 -7.84 1.48 4.66
C SER A 57 -7.19 2.76 5.18
N VAL A 58 -7.77 3.32 6.24
CA VAL A 58 -7.15 4.38 7.03
C VAL A 58 -6.97 3.85 8.44
N THR A 59 -5.75 3.91 8.95
CA THR A 59 -5.45 3.42 10.30
C THR A 59 -6.19 4.24 11.36
N TYR A 60 -6.55 3.59 12.46
CA TYR A 60 -7.09 4.25 13.65
C TYR A 60 -6.00 4.31 14.73
N GLY A 61 -5.50 5.51 15.00
CA GLY A 61 -4.44 5.71 15.98
C GLY A 61 -4.93 5.54 17.43
N ALA A 62 -4.01 5.24 18.34
CA ALA A 62 -4.26 5.31 19.78
C ALA A 62 -4.07 6.77 20.25
N GLY A 63 -5.14 7.43 20.68
CA GLY A 63 -5.08 8.79 21.22
C GLY A 63 -6.39 9.57 21.12
N CYS A 64 -6.50 10.64 21.91
CA CYS A 64 -7.59 11.61 21.77
C CYS A 64 -7.49 12.29 20.39
N GLY A 65 -8.63 12.48 19.73
CA GLY A 65 -8.70 13.07 18.37
C GLY A 65 -8.40 12.09 17.22
N ALA A 66 -7.95 10.86 17.50
CA ALA A 66 -7.71 9.86 16.44
C ALA A 66 -8.99 9.55 15.64
N ARG A 67 -10.15 9.51 16.32
CA ARG A 67 -11.45 9.34 15.67
C ARG A 67 -11.74 10.43 14.64
N ASP A 68 -11.58 11.69 15.02
CA ASP A 68 -11.90 12.81 14.13
C ASP A 68 -10.92 12.87 12.95
N LEU A 69 -9.63 12.62 13.20
CA LEU A 69 -8.62 12.57 12.15
C LEU A 69 -8.89 11.43 11.15
N THR A 70 -9.15 10.21 11.62
CA THR A 70 -9.51 9.07 10.76
C THR A 70 -10.82 9.34 10.01
N HIS A 71 -11.84 9.87 10.68
CA HIS A 71 -13.13 10.19 10.07
C HIS A 71 -13.02 11.24 8.97
N ASN A 72 -12.25 12.31 9.22
CA ASN A 72 -12.02 13.37 8.24
C ASN A 72 -11.25 12.82 7.03
N ALA A 73 -10.21 12.02 7.24
CA ALA A 73 -9.47 11.37 6.16
C ALA A 73 -10.37 10.50 5.28
N VAL A 74 -11.19 9.64 5.90
CA VAL A 74 -12.14 8.77 5.18
C VAL A 74 -13.17 9.59 4.39
N ARG A 75 -13.79 10.60 5.01
CA ARG A 75 -14.74 11.49 4.31
C ARG A 75 -14.11 12.17 3.11
N ARG A 76 -12.86 12.63 3.24
CA ARG A 76 -12.16 13.30 2.17
C ARG A 76 -11.93 12.33 1.00
N ILE A 77 -11.51 11.09 1.29
CA ILE A 77 -11.32 10.02 0.28
C ILE A 77 -12.63 9.66 -0.44
N LEU A 78 -13.75 9.61 0.28
CA LEU A 78 -15.06 9.26 -0.31
C LEU A 78 -15.69 10.39 -1.14
N ASN A 79 -15.42 11.66 -0.78
CA ASN A 79 -16.03 12.83 -1.40
C ASN A 79 -15.12 13.53 -2.43
N GLY A 80 -13.88 13.07 -2.57
CA GLY A 80 -12.87 13.63 -3.50
C GLY A 80 -12.90 12.94 -4.84
#